data_AF-A0A0J7M2N0-F1
#
_entry.id   AF-A0A0J7M2N0-F1
#
_cell.length_a   1.000
_cell.length_b   1.000
_cell.length_c   1.000
_cell.angle_alpha   90.00
_cell.angle_beta   90.00
_cell.angle_gamma   90.00
#
_symmetry.space_group_name_H-M   'P 1'
#
loop_
_entity.id
_entity.type
_entity.pdbx_description
1 polymer ?
#
loop_
_entity_poly.entity_id
_entity_poly.type
_entity_poly.pdbx_seq_one_letter_code
_entity_poly.pdbx_strand_id
1 'polypeptide(L)'
;MATLTIELPEQVTQGQMMQALESIGCELRLARDGRNYTAVPKERAVRRSSLSQMKRQSTIFRKQYDKVDSGGYVIFFKGKAVAWWRWLDHPSGWEPGCIALDDTGKQWVATGGNAYEGAMRWEVLVGETQSNVARMPTRIREIPQPGPGAA
;
A
#
# COMPACT_ATOMS: atom_id res chain seq x y z
N MET A 1 -18.00 -7.33 0.04
CA MET A 1 -17.17 -7.42 1.27
C MET A 1 -16.86 -8.89 1.49
N ALA A 2 -15.60 -9.25 1.67
CA ALA A 2 -15.23 -10.58 2.13
C ALA A 2 -15.06 -10.51 3.66
N THR A 3 -15.79 -11.33 4.40
CA THR A 3 -15.68 -11.42 5.86
C THR A 3 -14.95 -12.71 6.18
N LEU A 4 -13.80 -12.61 6.85
CA LEU A 4 -13.05 -13.76 7.37
C LEU A 4 -13.36 -13.88 8.86
N THR A 5 -14.01 -14.96 9.25
CA THR A 5 -14.25 -15.33 10.66
C THR A 5 -13.17 -16.31 11.08
N ILE A 6 -12.43 -16.00 12.14
CA ILE A 6 -11.37 -16.85 12.70
C ILE A 6 -11.72 -17.15 14.14
N GLU A 7 -11.85 -18.42 14.49
CA GLU A 7 -12.02 -18.87 15.87
C GLU A 7 -10.65 -19.03 16.51
N LEU A 8 -10.42 -18.35 17.63
CA LEU A 8 -9.18 -18.41 18.37
C LEU A 8 -9.29 -19.46 19.48
N PRO A 9 -8.24 -20.25 19.75
CA PRO A 9 -8.18 -21.11 20.93
C PRO A 9 -8.40 -20.30 22.21
N GLU A 10 -9.05 -20.90 23.23
CA GLU A 10 -9.35 -20.24 24.51
C GLU A 10 -8.13 -19.63 25.23
N GLN A 11 -6.93 -20.08 24.88
CA GLN A 11 -5.67 -19.66 25.50
C GLN A 11 -4.99 -18.49 24.78
N VAL A 12 -5.56 -17.99 23.69
CA VAL A 12 -4.98 -16.84 22.98
C VAL A 12 -5.22 -15.57 23.79
N THR A 13 -4.12 -14.98 24.25
CA THR A 13 -4.16 -13.70 24.94
C THR A 13 -4.39 -12.56 23.95
N GLN A 14 -5.00 -11.47 24.42
CA GLN A 14 -5.16 -10.24 23.65
C GLN A 14 -3.82 -9.74 23.06
N GLY A 15 -2.72 -9.89 23.80
CA GLY A 15 -1.38 -9.49 23.35
C GLY A 15 -0.89 -10.30 22.14
N GLN A 16 -1.06 -11.62 22.16
CA GLN A 16 -0.71 -12.48 21.02
C GLN A 16 -1.54 -12.16 19.78
N MET A 17 -2.82 -11.86 19.97
CA MET A 17 -3.71 -11.44 18.88
C MET A 17 -3.27 -10.11 18.27
N MET A 18 -2.93 -9.10 19.09
CA MET A 18 -2.42 -7.82 18.61
C MET A 18 -1.10 -7.97 17.85
N GLN A 19 -0.19 -8.83 18.32
CA GLN A 19 1.07 -9.12 17.66
C GLN A 19 0.88 -9.83 16.30
N ALA A 20 -0.07 -10.78 16.22
CA ALA A 20 -0.40 -11.45 14.98
C ALA A 20 -1.01 -10.48 13.95
N LEU A 21 -1.91 -9.61 14.38
CA LEU A 21 -2.51 -8.57 13.54
C LEU A 21 -1.47 -7.57 13.03
N GLU A 22 -0.53 -7.19 13.90
CA GLU A 22 0.58 -6.32 13.52
C GLU A 22 1.48 -6.96 12.45
N SER A 23 1.76 -8.25 12.57
CA SER A 23 2.53 -9.03 11.57
C SER A 23 1.88 -9.03 10.19
N ILE A 24 0.53 -9.08 10.13
CA ILE A 24 -0.23 -9.05 8.87
C ILE A 24 -0.71 -7.64 8.48
N GLY A 25 -0.24 -6.59 9.16
CA GLY A 25 -0.58 -5.20 8.84
C GLY A 25 -2.07 -4.89 8.99
N CYS A 26 -2.73 -5.47 10.01
CA CYS A 26 -4.14 -5.27 10.32
C CYS A 26 -4.34 -4.63 11.71
N GLU A 27 -5.47 -3.97 11.92
CA GLU A 27 -5.94 -3.46 13.21
C GLU A 27 -7.35 -4.02 13.50
N LEU A 28 -7.69 -4.19 14.77
CA LEU A 28 -9.05 -4.56 15.17
C LEU A 28 -9.91 -3.31 15.28
N ARG A 29 -11.06 -3.31 14.60
CA ARG A 29 -12.12 -2.33 14.80
C ARG A 29 -13.36 -3.02 15.33
N LEU A 30 -14.01 -2.41 16.32
CA LEU A 30 -15.32 -2.85 16.76
C LEU A 30 -16.33 -2.62 15.62
N ALA A 31 -17.07 -3.67 15.27
CA ALA A 31 -18.14 -3.60 14.28
C ALA A 31 -19.29 -2.72 14.81
N ARG A 32 -20.16 -2.27 13.89
CA ARG A 32 -21.30 -1.38 14.23
C ARG A 32 -22.29 -2.01 15.21
N ASP A 33 -22.29 -3.33 15.33
CA ASP A 33 -23.12 -4.07 16.28
C ASP A 33 -22.60 -4.01 17.73
N GLY A 34 -21.39 -3.48 17.95
CA GLY A 34 -20.76 -3.36 19.27
C GLY A 34 -20.35 -4.70 19.90
N ARG A 35 -20.46 -5.82 19.18
CA ARG A 35 -20.24 -7.18 19.70
C ARG A 35 -19.15 -7.92 18.97
N ASN A 36 -18.94 -7.61 17.69
CA ASN A 36 -17.95 -8.27 16.86
C ASN A 36 -16.75 -7.37 16.61
N TYR A 37 -15.57 -7.96 16.51
CA TYR A 37 -14.39 -7.25 16.03
C TYR A 37 -14.10 -7.65 14.58
N THR A 38 -13.73 -6.66 13.77
CA THR A 38 -13.27 -6.87 12.39
C THR A 38 -11.81 -6.50 12.30
N ALA A 39 -10.98 -7.43 11.84
CA ALA A 39 -9.62 -7.11 11.42
C ALA A 39 -9.72 -6.31 10.11
N VAL A 40 -9.42 -5.02 10.17
CA VAL A 40 -9.27 -4.19 8.98
C VAL A 40 -7.79 -4.06 8.67
N PRO A 41 -7.37 -3.95 7.41
CA PRO A 41 -6.01 -3.56 7.11
C PRO A 41 -5.71 -2.28 7.88
N LYS A 42 -4.68 -2.34 8.73
CA LYS A 42 -4.05 -1.17 9.33
C LYS A 42 -3.45 -0.53 8.12
N GLU A 43 -4.20 0.39 7.49
CA GLU A 43 -3.72 1.16 6.35
C GLU A 43 -2.30 1.51 6.74
N ARG A 44 -1.32 0.89 6.06
CA ARG A 44 0.07 1.15 6.32
C ARG A 44 0.18 2.56 5.83
N ALA A 45 -0.05 3.48 6.73
CA ALA A 45 0.05 4.90 6.54
C ALA A 45 1.56 5.18 6.47
N VAL A 46 2.23 4.62 5.46
CA VAL A 46 2.91 5.50 4.52
C VAL A 46 1.87 6.56 4.28
N ARG A 47 2.03 7.74 4.88
CA ARG A 47 1.06 8.83 4.85
C ARG A 47 0.77 9.16 3.39
N ARG A 48 -0.08 8.37 2.74
CA ARG A 48 -0.64 8.62 1.43
C ARG A 48 -1.65 9.69 1.78
N SER A 49 -1.20 10.94 1.76
CA SER A 49 -2.12 12.06 1.66
C SER A 49 -3.17 11.65 0.65
N SER A 50 -4.45 11.70 1.03
CA SER A 50 -5.54 11.27 0.15
C SER A 50 -5.30 11.87 -1.24
N LEU A 51 -5.48 11.10 -2.32
CA LEU A 51 -5.19 11.58 -3.68
C LEU A 51 -5.84 12.95 -3.95
N SER A 52 -7.03 13.20 -3.38
CA SER A 52 -7.70 14.50 -3.42
C SER A 52 -6.91 15.62 -2.73
N GLN A 53 -6.31 15.35 -1.57
CA GLN A 53 -5.41 16.27 -0.86
C GLN A 53 -4.14 16.55 -1.66
N MET A 54 -3.53 15.53 -2.27
CA MET A 54 -2.35 15.71 -3.12
C MET A 54 -2.68 16.52 -4.38
N LYS A 55 -3.81 16.24 -5.04
CA LYS A 55 -4.28 17.04 -6.18
C LYS A 55 -4.49 18.51 -5.81
N ARG A 56 -5.09 18.78 -4.64
CA ARG A 56 -5.25 20.13 -4.12
C ARG A 56 -3.90 20.81 -3.88
N GLN A 57 -2.96 20.14 -3.21
CA GLN A 57 -1.62 20.68 -2.96
C GLN A 57 -0.85 20.91 -4.27
N SER A 58 -0.93 19.99 -5.23
CA SER A 58 -0.32 20.10 -6.56
C SER A 58 -0.84 21.34 -7.30
N THR A 59 -2.16 21.57 -7.26
CA THR A 59 -2.78 22.75 -7.88
C THR A 59 -2.28 24.04 -7.24
N ILE A 60 -2.19 24.09 -5.91
CA ILE A 60 -1.68 25.26 -5.17
C ILE A 60 -0.21 25.50 -5.53
N PHE A 61 0.61 24.46 -5.50
CA PHE A 61 2.04 24.54 -5.82
C PHE A 61 2.25 25.05 -7.25
N ARG A 62 1.53 24.49 -8.21
CA ARG A 62 1.60 24.93 -9.62
C ARG A 62 1.23 26.40 -9.78
N LYS A 63 0.18 26.88 -9.09
CA LYS A 63 -0.18 28.30 -9.10
C LYS A 63 0.90 29.19 -8.48
N GLN A 64 1.49 28.76 -7.36
CA GLN A 64 2.52 29.52 -6.66
C GLN A 64 3.79 29.72 -7.50
N TYR A 65 4.14 28.74 -8.34
CA TYR A 65 5.37 28.76 -9.14
C TYR A 65 5.12 28.97 -10.64
N ASP A 66 3.92 29.42 -11.02
CA ASP A 66 3.52 29.67 -12.40
C ASP A 66 3.76 28.46 -13.35
N LYS A 67 3.25 27.30 -12.94
CA LYS A 67 3.34 25.99 -13.62
C LYS A 67 1.97 25.36 -13.89
N VAL A 68 0.92 26.18 -13.99
CA VAL A 68 -0.46 25.71 -14.20
C VAL A 68 -0.59 24.95 -15.52
N ASP A 69 -0.07 25.52 -16.62
CA ASP A 69 -0.20 24.96 -17.97
C ASP A 69 1.10 24.29 -18.47
N SER A 70 2.06 24.06 -17.58
CA SER A 70 3.38 23.51 -17.94
C SER A 70 3.41 21.98 -18.04
N GLY A 71 2.31 21.28 -17.74
CA GLY A 71 2.28 19.81 -17.67
C GLY A 71 3.23 19.27 -16.59
N GLY A 72 3.80 18.09 -16.81
CA GLY A 72 4.81 17.49 -15.90
C GLY A 72 4.24 17.02 -14.57
N TYR A 73 5.11 16.89 -13.57
CA TYR A 73 4.86 16.20 -12.32
C TYR A 73 5.14 17.10 -11.12
N VAL A 74 4.27 17.07 -10.12
CA VAL A 74 4.56 17.62 -8.80
C VAL A 74 5.08 16.49 -7.93
N ILE A 75 6.26 16.69 -7.34
CA ILE A 75 6.95 15.73 -6.50
C ILE A 75 6.60 15.99 -5.05
N PHE A 76 6.22 14.93 -4.35
CA PHE A 76 5.87 14.92 -2.94
C PHE A 76 6.88 14.09 -2.16
N PHE A 77 7.35 14.63 -1.04
CA PHE A 77 8.17 13.91 -0.09
C PHE A 77 7.54 13.98 1.30
N LYS A 78 7.34 12.82 1.93
CA LYS A 78 6.68 12.70 3.24
C LYS A 78 5.33 13.46 3.32
N GLY A 79 4.58 13.47 2.21
CA GLY A 79 3.25 14.09 2.11
C GLY A 79 3.23 15.61 1.86
N LYS A 80 4.37 16.23 1.52
CA LYS A 80 4.47 17.65 1.17
C LYS A 80 4.96 17.81 -0.26
N ALA A 81 4.33 18.70 -1.03
CA ALA A 81 4.86 19.10 -2.35
C ALA A 81 6.19 19.82 -2.17
N VAL A 82 7.26 19.29 -2.77
CA VAL A 82 8.62 19.81 -2.62
C VAL A 82 9.18 20.37 -3.92
N ALA A 83 8.72 19.87 -5.07
CA ALA A 83 9.24 20.27 -6.37
C ALA A 83 8.22 20.07 -7.48
N TRP A 84 8.47 20.71 -8.62
CA TRP A 84 7.84 20.41 -9.89
C TRP A 84 8.92 20.04 -10.90
N TRP A 85 8.64 19.05 -11.75
CA TRP A 85 9.57 18.58 -12.74
C TRP A 85 8.87 18.16 -14.03
N ARG A 86 9.47 18.40 -15.20
CA ARG A 86 8.82 18.15 -16.49
C ARG A 86 8.81 16.66 -16.87
N TRP A 87 9.90 15.94 -16.59
CA TRP A 87 10.11 14.54 -17.03
C TRP A 87 10.72 13.66 -15.92
N LEU A 88 10.23 12.44 -15.72
CA LEU A 88 10.75 11.52 -14.70
C LEU A 88 11.95 10.69 -15.21
N ASP A 89 12.91 11.33 -15.88
CA ASP A 89 14.06 10.69 -16.53
C ASP A 89 15.27 10.50 -15.61
N HIS A 90 15.36 11.23 -14.50
CA HIS A 90 16.48 11.15 -13.55
C HIS A 90 16.04 10.74 -12.13
N PRO A 91 15.77 9.45 -11.87
CA PRO A 91 15.31 8.96 -10.56
C PRO A 91 16.34 9.14 -9.44
N SER A 92 17.64 9.12 -9.74
CA SER A 92 18.73 9.27 -8.75
C SER A 92 18.78 10.65 -8.09
N GLY A 93 18.09 11.65 -8.64
CA GLY A 93 17.95 12.96 -8.01
C GLY A 93 16.96 13.00 -6.84
N TRP A 94 16.27 11.89 -6.56
CA TRP A 94 15.15 11.85 -5.62
C TRP A 94 15.36 10.79 -4.56
N GLU A 95 15.04 11.10 -3.30
CA GLU A 95 15.07 10.11 -2.22
C GLU A 95 14.02 9.02 -2.49
N PRO A 96 14.35 7.73 -2.26
CA PRO A 96 13.37 6.65 -2.34
C PRO A 96 12.16 6.94 -1.45
N GLY A 97 10.96 6.72 -1.98
CA GLY A 97 9.70 7.07 -1.34
C GLY A 97 9.14 8.44 -1.71
N CYS A 98 9.82 9.24 -2.55
CA CYS A 98 9.20 10.37 -3.22
C CYS A 98 8.04 9.90 -4.11
N ILE A 99 6.98 10.69 -4.19
CA ILE A 99 5.80 10.42 -5.02
C ILE A 99 5.66 11.53 -6.06
N ALA A 100 5.72 11.18 -7.34
CA ALA A 100 5.39 12.08 -8.43
C ALA A 100 3.91 11.98 -8.78
N LEU A 101 3.24 13.12 -8.96
CA LEU A 101 1.84 13.22 -9.36
C LEU A 101 1.73 14.05 -10.65
N ASP A 102 1.13 13.49 -11.69
CA ASP A 102 0.82 14.23 -12.92
C ASP A 102 -0.48 15.07 -12.78
N ASP A 103 -0.87 15.72 -13.86
CA ASP A 103 -2.13 16.46 -13.99
C ASP A 103 -3.38 15.56 -14.04
N THR A 104 -3.26 14.33 -14.55
CA THR A 104 -4.37 13.36 -14.60
C THR A 104 -4.67 12.73 -13.22
N GLY A 105 -3.69 12.72 -12.32
CA GLY A 105 -3.74 12.09 -11.01
C GLY A 105 -3.09 10.70 -10.94
N LYS A 106 -2.36 10.29 -11.98
CA LYS A 106 -1.49 9.12 -11.94
C LYS A 106 -0.29 9.41 -11.05
N GLN A 107 0.14 8.37 -10.34
CA GLN A 107 1.19 8.46 -9.35
C GLN A 107 2.35 7.55 -9.72
N TRP A 108 3.56 8.01 -9.40
CA TRP A 108 4.77 7.21 -9.46
C TRP A 108 5.52 7.33 -8.15
N VAL A 109 6.13 6.24 -7.69
CA VAL A 109 6.99 6.21 -6.51
C VAL A 109 8.43 6.02 -6.93
N ALA A 110 9.34 6.77 -6.31
CA ALA A 110 10.77 6.58 -6.46
C ALA A 110 11.18 5.35 -5.66
N THR A 111 11.65 4.29 -6.32
CA THR A 111 11.99 2.99 -5.71
C THR A 111 13.44 2.58 -5.99
N GLY A 112 13.99 1.74 -5.11
CA GLY A 112 15.37 1.27 -5.15
C GLY A 112 16.35 2.31 -4.61
N GLY A 113 17.60 1.94 -4.41
CA GLY A 113 18.63 2.84 -3.89
C GLY A 113 18.46 3.20 -2.41
N ASN A 114 18.95 4.37 -2.01
CA ASN A 114 18.96 4.85 -0.62
C ASN A 114 18.94 6.39 -0.57
N ALA A 115 18.97 6.97 0.63
CA ALA A 115 18.90 8.43 0.81
C ALA A 115 20.15 9.20 0.33
N TYR A 116 21.28 8.52 0.14
CA TYR A 116 22.53 9.15 -0.33
C TYR A 116 22.67 9.07 -1.85
N GLU A 117 22.36 7.91 -2.44
CA GLU A 117 22.48 7.66 -3.88
C GLU A 117 21.21 8.01 -4.66
N GLY A 118 20.11 8.29 -3.95
CA GLY A 118 18.79 8.51 -4.54
C GLY A 118 18.14 7.23 -5.03
N ALA A 119 17.02 7.38 -5.73
CA ALA A 119 16.23 6.27 -6.23
C ALA A 119 16.81 5.71 -7.53
N MET A 120 16.66 4.40 -7.72
CA MET A 120 17.14 3.75 -8.95
C MET A 120 16.14 3.88 -10.10
N ARG A 121 14.84 3.99 -9.80
CA ARG A 121 13.78 4.07 -10.81
C ARG A 121 12.49 4.67 -10.26
N TRP A 122 11.60 5.07 -11.18
CA TRP A 122 10.21 5.40 -10.89
C TRP A 122 9.31 4.22 -11.21
N GLU A 123 8.46 3.83 -10.26
CA GLU A 123 7.47 2.77 -10.43
C GLU A 123 6.06 3.35 -10.37
N VAL A 124 5.17 2.92 -11.26
CA VAL A 124 3.79 3.39 -11.24
C VAL A 124 3.11 2.89 -9.97
N LEU A 125 2.57 3.82 -9.18
CA LEU A 125 1.63 3.51 -8.11
C LEU A 125 0.28 3.16 -8.76
N VAL A 126 0.18 1.93 -9.23
CA VAL A 126 -1.12 1.36 -9.61
C VAL A 126 -1.86 1.20 -8.29
N GLY A 127 -2.94 1.96 -8.08
CA GLY A 127 -3.81 1.73 -6.93
C GLY A 127 -4.20 0.25 -6.95
N GLU A 128 -3.87 -0.48 -5.90
CA GLU A 128 -4.12 -1.92 -5.78
C GLU A 128 -5.61 -2.20 -6.00
N THR A 129 -5.98 -2.43 -7.25
CA THR A 129 -6.98 -3.43 -7.62
C THR A 129 -6.21 -4.65 -8.11
N GLN A 130 -5.34 -5.18 -7.25
CA GLN A 130 -5.03 -6.60 -7.29
C GLN A 130 -5.20 -7.09 -5.86
N SER A 131 -6.42 -7.54 -5.63
CA SER A 131 -6.72 -8.66 -4.76
C SER A 131 -5.54 -9.63 -4.67
N ASN A 132 -4.76 -9.54 -3.61
CA ASN A 132 -4.03 -10.69 -3.05
C ASN A 132 -5.05 -11.66 -2.42
N VAL A 133 -6.09 -11.99 -3.17
CA VAL A 133 -6.85 -13.22 -2.98
C VAL A 133 -6.00 -14.24 -3.70
N ALA A 134 -5.02 -14.81 -2.99
CA ALA A 134 -4.62 -16.16 -3.29
C ALA A 134 -5.90 -16.99 -3.15
N ARG A 135 -6.62 -17.22 -4.25
CA ARG A 135 -7.60 -18.29 -4.32
C ARG A 135 -6.80 -19.54 -4.02
N MET A 136 -6.85 -20.01 -2.77
CA MET A 136 -6.42 -21.37 -2.45
C MET A 136 -7.13 -22.28 -3.46
N PRO A 137 -6.39 -23.05 -4.26
CA PRO A 137 -7.02 -24.02 -5.14
C PRO A 137 -7.83 -24.98 -4.28
N THR A 138 -9.12 -25.14 -4.59
CA THR A 138 -10.08 -26.01 -3.89
C THR A 138 -9.82 -27.51 -4.06
N ARG A 139 -8.56 -27.92 -4.27
CA ARG A 139 -8.17 -29.33 -4.25
C ARG A 139 -6.81 -29.49 -3.59
N ILE A 140 -6.85 -29.81 -2.30
CA ILE A 140 -5.90 -30.78 -1.76
C ILE A 140 -6.12 -32.03 -2.61
N ARG A 141 -5.17 -32.34 -3.51
CA ARG A 141 -5.10 -33.69 -4.06
C ARG A 141 -4.85 -34.58 -2.87
N GLU A 142 -5.79 -35.47 -2.59
CA GLU A 142 -5.56 -36.62 -1.73
C GLU A 142 -4.23 -37.25 -2.17
N ILE A 143 -3.24 -37.22 -1.29
CA ILE A 143 -2.06 -38.04 -1.45
C ILE A 143 -2.60 -39.46 -1.28
N PRO A 144 -2.53 -40.34 -2.30
CA PRO A 144 -2.91 -41.73 -2.10
C PRO A 144 -1.98 -42.28 -1.04
N GLN A 145 -2.51 -42.57 0.15
CA GLN A 145 -1.79 -43.38 1.10
C GLN A 145 -1.56 -44.75 0.44
N PRO A 146 -0.32 -45.27 0.35
CA PRO A 146 -0.16 -46.67 0.02
C PRO A 146 -0.86 -47.47 1.12
N GLY A 147 -1.93 -48.18 0.75
CA GLY A 147 -2.70 -49.01 1.67
C GLY A 147 -1.80 -50.07 2.31
N PRO A 148 -2.05 -50.45 3.58
CA PRO A 148 -1.28 -51.49 4.23
C PRO A 148 -1.70 -52.84 3.66
N GLY A 149 -0.81 -53.46 2.89
CA GLY A 149 -0.97 -54.85 2.44
C GLY A 149 -1.16 -55.01 0.93
N ALA A 150 -0.03 -55.20 0.24
CA ALA A 150 0.06 -56.15 -0.86
C ALA A 150 1.28 -57.02 -0.55
N ALA A 151 1.06 -58.33 -0.63
CA ALA A 151 1.94 -59.42 -0.20
C ALA A 151 3.27 -59.50 -0.97
#